data_AF-A0A1I4XB24-F1
#
_entry.id   AF-A0A1I4XB24-F1
#
_cell.length_a   1.000
_cell.length_b   1.000
_cell.length_c   1.000
_cell.angle_alpha   90.00
_cell.angle_beta   90.00
_cell.angle_gamma   90.00
#
_symmetry.space_group_name_H-M   'P 1'
#
loop_
_entity.id
_entity.type
_entity.pdbx_description
1 polymer ?
#
loop_
_entity_poly.entity_id
_entity_poly.type
_entity_poly.pdbx_seq_one_letter_code
_entity_poly.pdbx_strand_id
1 'polypeptide(L)'
;MREKINCMTSAELRATIAELRPQDVRDLVERDHEVLAARQARNSLTEQLRQAEMDVKQAKHQMYSWRSAHPLLARLHDLGLMPSRFLVKCNEIRAAADTEALKLAPRVHDATQYARNIENEVESRVRLEQAPVHEHIAELERLERQKVIRELTEQCQTPERNDVRSAGETLMEYRMTARSR
;
A
#
# COMPACT_ATOMS: atom_id res chain seq x y z
N MET A 1 11.68 -29.83 -13.16
CA MET A 1 10.73 -29.27 -12.16
C MET A 1 9.37 -29.98 -12.17
N ARG A 2 8.70 -30.14 -13.32
CA ARG A 2 7.39 -30.83 -13.42
C ARG A 2 7.34 -32.24 -12.81
N GLU A 3 8.37 -33.06 -13.06
CA GLU A 3 8.46 -34.41 -12.47
C GLU A 3 8.52 -34.38 -10.93
N LYS A 4 9.18 -33.36 -10.36
CA LYS A 4 9.30 -33.17 -8.91
C LYS A 4 7.95 -32.75 -8.29
N ILE A 5 7.21 -31.88 -8.97
CA ILE A 5 5.87 -31.41 -8.53
C ILE A 5 4.86 -32.55 -8.52
N ASN A 6 4.95 -33.50 -9.45
CA ASN A 6 4.05 -34.64 -9.51
C ASN A 6 4.20 -35.56 -8.29
N CYS A 7 5.43 -35.73 -7.78
CA CYS A 7 5.73 -36.57 -6.61
C CYS A 7 5.46 -35.90 -5.25
N MET A 8 5.25 -34.57 -5.21
CA MET A 8 5.00 -33.84 -3.96
C MET A 8 3.62 -34.13 -3.39
N THR A 9 3.51 -34.11 -2.06
CA THR A 9 2.23 -34.06 -1.34
C THR A 9 1.59 -32.68 -1.44
N SER A 10 0.30 -32.56 -1.13
CA SER A 10 -0.41 -31.27 -1.10
C SER A 10 0.27 -30.25 -0.17
N ALA A 11 0.74 -30.69 0.99
CA ALA A 11 1.43 -29.84 1.97
C ALA A 11 2.79 -29.35 1.47
N GLU A 12 3.59 -30.21 0.83
CA GLU A 12 4.88 -29.85 0.24
C GLU A 12 4.71 -28.88 -0.95
N LEU A 13 3.66 -29.08 -1.75
CA LEU A 13 3.34 -28.17 -2.85
C LEU A 13 2.90 -26.80 -2.31
N ARG A 14 2.11 -26.75 -1.25
CA ARG A 14 1.73 -25.49 -0.57
C ARG A 14 2.95 -24.74 -0.04
N ALA A 15 3.91 -25.44 0.59
CA ALA A 15 5.14 -24.83 1.07
C ALA A 15 5.96 -24.23 -0.09
N THR A 16 6.08 -24.97 -1.19
CA THR A 16 6.76 -24.51 -2.41
C THR A 16 6.09 -23.26 -3.01
N ILE A 17 4.75 -23.22 -3.04
CA ILE A 17 3.99 -22.05 -3.50
C ILE A 17 4.28 -20.82 -2.62
N ALA A 18 4.37 -21.01 -1.30
CA ALA A 18 4.66 -19.93 -0.37
C ALA A 18 6.06 -19.33 -0.59
N GLU A 19 7.06 -20.17 -0.88
CA GLU A 19 8.43 -19.72 -1.21
C GLU A 19 8.51 -18.97 -2.54
N LEU A 20 7.69 -19.35 -3.53
CA LEU A 20 7.69 -18.75 -4.86
C LEU A 20 6.90 -17.43 -4.94
N ARG A 21 6.15 -17.08 -3.89
CA ARG A 21 5.27 -15.91 -3.93
C ARG A 21 6.10 -14.62 -4.06
N PRO A 22 5.88 -13.82 -5.12
CA PRO A 22 6.61 -12.58 -5.31
C PRO A 22 6.26 -11.57 -4.22
N GLN A 23 7.14 -10.60 -4.03
CA GLN A 23 6.90 -9.48 -3.12
C GLN A 23 5.68 -8.67 -3.59
N ASP A 24 4.95 -8.10 -2.63
CA ASP A 24 3.77 -7.31 -2.92
C ASP A 24 4.10 -6.10 -3.80
N VAL A 25 3.24 -5.84 -4.79
CA VAL A 25 3.43 -4.78 -5.79
C VAL A 25 3.57 -3.42 -5.10
N ARG A 26 2.74 -3.14 -4.10
CA ARG A 26 2.74 -1.85 -3.40
C ARG A 26 4.07 -1.62 -2.71
N ASP A 27 4.58 -2.66 -2.06
CA ASP A 27 5.85 -2.67 -1.35
C ASP A 27 7.05 -2.38 -2.28
N LEU A 28 6.98 -2.83 -3.53
CA LEU A 28 7.99 -2.56 -4.55
C LEU A 28 7.87 -1.12 -5.08
N VAL A 29 6.66 -0.65 -5.36
CA VAL A 29 6.38 0.72 -5.80
C VAL A 29 6.83 1.74 -4.74
N GLU A 30 6.59 1.45 -3.46
CA GLU A 30 7.01 2.33 -2.35
C GLU A 30 8.53 2.47 -2.22
N ARG A 31 9.29 1.47 -2.66
CA ARG A 31 10.76 1.45 -2.64
C ARG A 31 11.39 1.93 -3.96
N ASP A 32 10.59 2.12 -5.01
CA ASP A 32 11.10 2.54 -6.31
C ASP A 32 11.71 3.96 -6.23
N HIS A 33 12.91 4.09 -6.79
CA HIS A 33 13.67 5.34 -6.78
C HIS A 33 13.00 6.51 -7.52
N GLU A 34 12.27 6.25 -8.61
CA GLU A 34 11.56 7.26 -9.41
C GLU A 34 10.38 7.79 -8.62
N VAL A 35 9.64 6.88 -7.98
CA VAL A 35 8.53 7.20 -7.08
C VAL A 35 9.02 8.01 -5.88
N LEU A 36 10.10 7.58 -5.24
CA LEU A 36 10.70 8.29 -4.10
C LEU A 36 11.17 9.69 -4.50
N ALA A 37 11.87 9.83 -5.63
CA ALA A 37 12.34 11.12 -6.14
C ALA A 37 11.17 12.06 -6.47
N ALA A 38 10.13 11.57 -7.15
CA ALA A 38 8.96 12.37 -7.49
C ALA A 38 8.19 12.82 -6.24
N ARG A 39 8.03 11.93 -5.24
CA ARG A 39 7.44 12.26 -3.94
C ARG A 39 8.26 13.31 -3.19
N GLN A 40 9.58 13.18 -3.18
CA GLN A 40 10.47 14.14 -2.53
C GLN A 40 10.36 15.52 -3.17
N ALA A 41 10.37 15.60 -4.51
CA ALA A 41 10.22 16.86 -5.24
C ALA A 41 8.88 17.53 -4.92
N ARG A 42 7.77 16.76 -4.96
CA ARG A 42 6.46 17.24 -4.54
C ARG A 42 6.47 17.75 -3.10
N ASN A 43 7.01 16.97 -2.16
CA ASN A 43 7.03 17.33 -0.74
C ASN A 43 7.82 18.62 -0.50
N SER A 44 8.95 18.80 -1.19
CA SER A 44 9.75 20.03 -1.10
C SER A 44 8.96 21.26 -1.56
N LEU A 45 8.23 21.15 -2.67
CA LEU A 45 7.39 22.24 -3.16
C LEU A 45 6.21 22.53 -2.23
N THR A 46 5.58 21.48 -1.69
CA THR A 46 4.49 21.62 -0.71
C THR A 46 4.96 22.34 0.54
N GLU A 47 6.16 22.02 1.03
CA GLU A 47 6.71 22.68 2.22
C GLU A 47 7.05 24.15 1.93
N GLN A 48 7.59 24.47 0.76
CA GLN A 48 7.81 25.85 0.34
C GLN A 48 6.49 26.65 0.28
N LEU A 49 5.43 26.05 -0.28
CA LEU A 49 4.10 26.67 -0.32
C LEU A 49 3.56 26.90 1.08
N ARG A 50 3.66 25.90 1.95
CA ARG A 50 3.24 25.99 3.35
C ARG A 50 3.96 27.11 4.08
N GLN A 51 5.28 27.24 3.90
CA GLN A 51 6.05 28.30 4.51
C GLN A 51 5.61 29.68 4.01
N ALA A 52 5.40 29.86 2.70
CA ALA A 52 4.90 31.11 2.14
C ALA A 52 3.52 31.47 2.72
N GLU A 53 2.60 30.51 2.84
CA GLU A 53 1.30 30.72 3.47
C GLU A 53 1.40 31.08 4.97
N MET A 54 2.37 30.48 5.68
CA MET A 54 2.64 30.81 7.08
C MET A 54 3.17 32.25 7.22
N ASP A 55 4.07 32.68 6.35
CA ASP A 55 4.60 34.04 6.34
C ASP A 55 3.50 35.07 6.10
N VAL A 56 2.56 34.79 5.17
CA VAL A 56 1.36 35.60 4.94
C VAL A 56 0.52 35.71 6.22
N LYS A 57 0.22 34.58 6.87
CA LYS A 57 -0.60 34.55 8.10
C LYS A 57 0.09 35.30 9.22
N GLN A 58 1.40 35.11 9.39
CA GLN A 58 2.20 35.78 10.40
C GLN A 58 2.24 37.29 10.17
N ALA A 59 2.47 37.75 8.95
CA ALA A 59 2.46 39.18 8.62
C ALA A 59 1.08 39.81 8.90
N LYS A 60 -0.01 39.13 8.52
CA LYS A 60 -1.39 39.56 8.84
C LYS A 60 -1.61 39.66 10.36
N HIS A 61 -1.16 38.65 11.11
CA HIS A 61 -1.28 38.64 12.57
C HIS A 61 -0.50 39.79 13.22
N GLN A 62 0.74 40.03 12.78
CA GLN A 62 1.57 41.15 13.25
C GLN A 62 0.92 42.50 12.97
N MET A 63 0.37 42.70 11.77
CA MET A 63 -0.36 43.92 11.41
C MET A 63 -1.59 44.12 12.31
N TYR A 64 -2.36 43.06 12.58
CA TYR A 64 -3.52 43.12 13.47
C TYR A 64 -3.13 43.46 14.90
N SER A 65 -2.14 42.74 15.45
CA SER A 65 -1.62 42.97 16.80
C SER A 65 -1.12 44.41 16.97
N TRP A 66 -0.36 44.92 16.00
CA TRP A 66 0.14 46.29 16.03
C TRP A 66 -0.98 47.32 15.96
N ARG A 67 -2.00 47.11 15.10
CA ARG A 67 -3.17 48.00 15.00
C ARG A 67 -3.95 48.04 16.30
N SER A 68 -4.15 46.90 16.96
CA SER A 68 -4.82 46.82 18.25
C SER A 68 -4.05 47.55 19.36
N ALA A 69 -2.72 47.48 19.34
CA ALA A 69 -1.88 48.21 20.29
C ALA A 69 -1.79 49.72 20.01
N HIS A 70 -1.96 50.15 18.75
CA HIS A 70 -1.74 51.53 18.32
C HIS A 70 -2.91 52.09 17.47
N PRO A 71 -4.13 52.21 18.02
CA PRO A 71 -5.32 52.55 17.23
C PRO A 71 -5.34 53.96 16.64
N LEU A 72 -4.67 54.93 17.28
CA LEU A 72 -4.54 56.29 16.73
C LEU A 72 -3.53 56.33 15.58
N LEU A 73 -2.37 55.67 15.74
CA LEU A 73 -1.35 55.60 14.69
C LEU A 73 -1.84 54.79 13.49
N ALA A 74 -2.61 53.73 13.72
CA ALA A 74 -3.27 52.98 12.65
C ALA A 74 -4.20 53.90 11.83
N ARG A 75 -5.05 54.71 12.49
CA ARG A 75 -5.91 55.68 11.79
C ARG A 75 -5.13 56.72 11.01
N LEU A 76 -4.04 57.26 11.56
CA LEU A 76 -3.18 58.21 10.84
C LEU A 76 -2.50 57.57 9.62
N HIS A 77 -2.11 56.30 9.72
CA HIS A 77 -1.58 55.53 8.60
C HIS A 77 -2.64 55.29 7.52
N ASP A 78 -3.84 54.86 7.92
CA ASP A 78 -4.94 54.55 6.99
C ASP A 78 -5.46 55.82 6.28
N LEU A 79 -5.40 57.00 6.93
CA LEU A 79 -5.70 58.31 6.33
C LEU A 79 -4.56 58.88 5.46
N GLY A 80 -3.40 58.21 5.40
CA GLY A 80 -2.23 58.68 4.65
C GLY A 80 -1.51 59.90 5.26
N LEU A 81 -1.93 60.34 6.45
CA LEU A 81 -1.35 61.52 7.13
C LEU A 81 0.02 61.20 7.74
N MET A 82 0.20 59.96 8.22
CA MET A 82 1.49 59.50 8.74
C MET A 82 1.69 58.00 8.49
N PRO A 83 2.46 57.60 7.47
CA PRO A 83 2.70 56.20 7.17
C PRO A 83 3.49 55.51 8.28
N SER A 84 2.96 54.41 8.82
CA SER A 84 3.69 53.53 9.73
C SER A 84 4.69 52.66 8.96
N ARG A 85 5.98 52.86 9.21
CA ARG A 85 7.05 52.01 8.64
C ARG A 85 6.86 50.52 8.97
N PHE A 86 6.35 50.22 10.16
CA PHE A 86 6.06 48.85 10.56
C PHE A 86 4.96 48.23 9.69
N LEU A 87 3.84 48.92 9.50
CA LEU A 87 2.74 48.40 8.69
C LEU A 87 3.11 48.28 7.21
N VAL A 88 3.91 49.22 6.68
CA VAL A 88 4.44 49.14 5.32
C VAL A 88 5.31 47.89 5.16
N LYS A 89 6.29 47.69 6.05
CA LYS A 89 7.19 46.52 6.00
C LYS A 89 6.44 45.20 6.13
N CYS A 90 5.48 45.10 7.06
CA CYS A 90 4.66 43.89 7.17
C CYS A 90 3.81 43.65 5.92
N ASN A 91 3.29 44.70 5.29
CA ASN A 91 2.55 44.58 4.05
C ASN A 91 3.43 44.15 2.87
N GLU A 92 4.67 44.64 2.79
CA GLU A 92 5.67 44.21 1.80
C GLU A 92 6.00 42.71 1.96
N ILE A 93 6.27 42.27 3.19
CA ILE A 93 6.52 40.84 3.49
C ILE A 93 5.30 40.00 3.10
N ARG A 94 4.10 40.43 3.48
CA ARG A 94 2.85 39.76 3.12
C ARG A 94 2.68 39.64 1.61
N ALA A 95 2.86 40.75 0.88
CA ALA A 95 2.67 40.78 -0.57
C ALA A 95 3.71 39.92 -1.30
N ALA A 96 4.96 39.91 -0.84
CA ALA A 96 6.00 39.05 -1.36
C ALA A 96 5.65 37.57 -1.13
N ALA A 97 5.26 37.20 0.09
CA ALA A 97 4.88 35.83 0.44
C ALA A 97 3.60 35.37 -0.30
N ASP A 98 2.59 36.24 -0.45
CA ASP A 98 1.39 35.97 -1.25
C ASP A 98 1.76 35.71 -2.73
N THR A 99 2.68 36.51 -3.27
CA THR A 99 3.18 36.33 -4.65
C THR A 99 3.92 35.01 -4.82
N GLU A 100 4.77 34.63 -3.87
CA GLU A 100 5.46 33.33 -3.91
C GLU A 100 4.49 32.16 -3.76
N ALA A 101 3.49 32.25 -2.87
CA ALA A 101 2.45 31.25 -2.74
C ALA A 101 1.67 31.05 -4.06
N LEU A 102 1.31 32.15 -4.75
CA LEU A 102 0.65 32.09 -6.05
C LEU A 102 1.50 31.42 -7.14
N LYS A 103 2.82 31.60 -7.11
CA LYS A 103 3.74 30.92 -8.03
C LYS A 103 3.91 29.43 -7.69
N LEU A 104 3.92 29.09 -6.40
CA LEU A 104 4.15 27.72 -5.93
C LEU A 104 2.92 26.83 -6.05
N ALA A 105 1.72 27.36 -5.85
CA ALA A 105 0.47 26.60 -5.93
C ALA A 105 0.31 25.74 -7.21
N PRO A 106 0.45 26.28 -8.43
CA PRO A 106 0.38 25.46 -9.65
C PRO A 106 1.52 24.45 -9.72
N ARG A 107 2.74 24.79 -9.29
CA ARG A 107 3.89 23.87 -9.30
C ARG A 107 3.69 22.68 -8.36
N VAL A 108 3.08 22.90 -7.20
CA VAL A 108 2.69 21.83 -6.28
C VAL A 108 1.62 20.94 -6.91
N HIS A 109 0.65 21.53 -7.60
CA HIS A 109 -0.37 20.77 -8.33
C HIS A 109 0.28 19.87 -9.40
N ASP A 110 1.13 20.44 -10.25
CA ASP A 110 1.82 19.72 -11.32
C ASP A 110 2.72 18.60 -10.77
N ALA A 111 3.49 18.89 -9.72
CA ALA A 111 4.33 17.89 -9.06
C ALA A 111 3.51 16.77 -8.40
N THR A 112 2.31 17.08 -7.92
CA THR A 112 1.38 16.07 -7.38
C THR A 112 0.86 15.16 -8.49
N GLN A 113 0.48 15.72 -9.63
CA GLN A 113 0.06 14.91 -10.79
C GLN A 113 1.22 14.06 -11.31
N TYR A 114 2.40 14.67 -11.44
CA TYR A 114 3.60 13.96 -11.88
C TYR A 114 3.93 12.77 -10.97
N ALA A 115 3.95 12.96 -9.65
CA ALA A 115 4.22 11.87 -8.71
C ALA A 115 3.19 10.73 -8.82
N ARG A 116 1.90 11.05 -9.01
CA ARG A 116 0.86 10.04 -9.23
C ARG A 116 1.05 9.28 -10.54
N ASN A 117 1.42 9.97 -11.60
CA ASN A 117 1.67 9.34 -12.90
C ASN A 117 2.85 8.37 -12.82
N ILE A 118 3.94 8.76 -12.17
CA ILE A 118 5.09 7.87 -11.93
C ILE A 118 4.69 6.66 -11.08
N GLU A 119 3.94 6.86 -9.99
CA GLU A 119 3.42 5.76 -9.17
C GLU A 119 2.61 4.74 -10.01
N ASN A 120 1.69 5.23 -10.84
CA ASN A 120 0.87 4.38 -11.71
C ASN A 120 1.70 3.66 -12.79
N GLU A 121 2.70 4.32 -13.35
CA GLU A 121 3.59 3.75 -14.37
C GLU A 121 4.44 2.63 -13.79
N VAL A 122 5.08 2.88 -12.64
CA VAL A 122 5.88 1.88 -11.92
C VAL A 122 5.00 0.71 -11.46
N GLU A 123 3.81 0.97 -10.92
CA GLU A 123 2.88 -0.08 -10.53
C GLU A 123 2.50 -0.96 -11.74
N SER A 124 2.21 -0.34 -12.88
CA SER A 124 1.89 -1.06 -14.11
C SER A 124 3.06 -1.93 -14.59
N ARG A 125 4.29 -1.38 -14.56
CA ARG A 125 5.52 -2.10 -14.90
C ARG A 125 5.74 -3.32 -14.01
N VAL A 126 5.68 -3.14 -12.69
CA VAL A 126 5.86 -4.23 -11.71
C VAL A 126 4.79 -5.31 -11.90
N ARG A 127 3.52 -4.94 -12.12
CA ARG A 127 2.45 -5.91 -12.38
C ARG A 127 2.71 -6.72 -13.66
N LEU A 128 3.18 -6.08 -14.73
CA LEU A 128 3.53 -6.76 -15.97
C LEU A 128 4.71 -7.73 -15.77
N GLU A 129 5.74 -7.30 -15.02
CA GLU A 129 6.90 -8.14 -14.69
C GLU A 129 6.53 -9.35 -13.82
N GLN A 130 5.59 -9.18 -12.88
CA GLN A 130 5.15 -10.23 -11.98
C GLN A 130 4.03 -11.13 -12.55
N ALA A 131 3.34 -10.70 -13.61
CA ALA A 131 2.25 -11.43 -14.25
C ALA A 131 2.58 -12.92 -14.53
N PRO A 132 3.71 -13.29 -15.15
CA PRO A 132 4.02 -14.70 -15.44
C PRO A 132 4.23 -15.53 -14.16
N VAL A 133 4.80 -14.94 -13.11
CA VAL A 133 5.01 -15.64 -11.83
C VAL A 133 3.67 -15.86 -11.13
N HIS A 134 2.79 -14.87 -11.13
CA HIS A 134 1.44 -15.02 -10.60
C HIS A 134 0.61 -16.06 -11.36
N GLU A 135 0.71 -16.10 -12.69
CA GLU A 135 0.06 -17.12 -13.51
C GLU A 135 0.57 -18.52 -13.13
N HIS A 136 1.88 -18.68 -13.02
CA HIS A 136 2.46 -19.96 -12.61
C HIS A 136 2.03 -20.39 -11.21
N ILE A 137 2.00 -19.48 -10.24
CA ILE A 137 1.49 -19.74 -8.89
C ILE A 137 0.03 -20.19 -8.94
N ALA A 138 -0.81 -19.52 -9.74
CA ALA A 138 -2.21 -19.88 -9.88
C ALA A 138 -2.40 -21.30 -10.46
N GLU A 139 -1.53 -21.72 -11.38
CA GLU A 139 -1.48 -23.11 -11.86
C GLU A 139 -1.12 -24.09 -10.72
N LEU A 140 -0.08 -23.78 -9.94
CA LEU A 140 0.34 -24.63 -8.82
C LEU A 140 -0.74 -24.73 -7.73
N GLU A 141 -1.43 -23.64 -7.42
CA GLU A 141 -2.56 -23.63 -6.47
C GLU A 141 -3.73 -24.48 -6.97
N ARG A 142 -3.98 -24.56 -8.28
CA ARG A 142 -4.98 -25.48 -8.84
C ARG A 142 -4.57 -26.93 -8.62
N LEU A 143 -3.29 -27.26 -8.83
CA LEU A 143 -2.76 -28.61 -8.61
C LEU A 143 -2.77 -29.00 -7.13
N GLU A 144 -2.46 -28.06 -6.24
CA GLU A 144 -2.53 -28.26 -4.79
C GLU A 144 -3.95 -28.60 -4.36
N ARG A 145 -4.96 -27.84 -4.80
CA ARG A 145 -6.38 -28.14 -4.52
C ARG A 145 -6.79 -29.52 -5.03
N GLN A 146 -6.34 -29.91 -6.22
CA GLN A 146 -6.63 -31.24 -6.77
C GLN A 146 -5.99 -32.37 -5.93
N LYS A 147 -4.75 -32.17 -5.46
CA LYS A 147 -4.05 -33.14 -4.60
C LYS A 147 -4.71 -33.26 -3.23
N VAL A 148 -5.12 -32.15 -2.60
CA VAL A 148 -5.87 -32.17 -1.33
C VAL A 148 -7.12 -33.03 -1.44
N ILE A 149 -7.90 -32.88 -2.52
CA ILE A 149 -9.13 -33.67 -2.73
C ILE A 149 -8.81 -35.16 -2.92
N ARG A 150 -7.77 -35.50 -3.69
CA ARG A 150 -7.36 -36.90 -3.91
C ARG A 150 -6.90 -37.56 -2.61
N GLU A 151 -6.01 -36.90 -1.88
CA GLU A 151 -5.48 -37.39 -0.62
C GLU A 151 -6.60 -37.61 0.41
N LEU A 152 -7.58 -36.68 0.48
CA LEU A 152 -8.75 -36.85 1.34
C LEU A 152 -9.62 -38.04 0.91
N THR A 153 -9.81 -38.22 -0.41
CA THR A 153 -10.61 -39.34 -0.94
C THR A 153 -9.94 -40.69 -0.68
N GLU A 154 -8.62 -40.78 -0.85
CA GLU A 154 -7.82 -41.97 -0.53
C GLU A 154 -7.88 -42.30 0.97
N GLN A 155 -7.83 -41.27 1.82
CA GLN A 155 -8.02 -41.40 3.28
C GLN A 155 -9.44 -41.87 3.66
N CYS A 156 -10.47 -41.50 2.91
CA CYS A 156 -11.84 -42.00 3.16
C CYS A 156 -12.09 -43.42 2.65
N GLN A 157 -11.37 -43.87 1.60
CA GLN A 157 -11.53 -45.22 1.03
C GLN A 157 -10.74 -46.31 1.78
N THR A 158 -9.67 -45.93 2.49
CA THR A 158 -8.82 -46.85 3.26
C THR A 158 -9.46 -47.41 4.55
N PRO A 159 -10.32 -46.70 5.32
CA PRO A 159 -11.00 -47.27 6.49
C PRO A 159 -12.10 -48.28 6.13
N GLU A 160 -12.85 -48.09 5.04
CA GLU A 160 -13.96 -48.99 4.69
C GLU A 160 -13.49 -50.42 4.31
N ARG A 161 -12.25 -50.58 3.81
CA ARG A 161 -11.73 -51.90 3.42
C ARG A 161 -11.28 -52.74 4.62
N ASN A 162 -10.89 -52.12 5.73
CA ASN A 162 -10.44 -52.83 6.93
C ASN A 162 -11.60 -53.25 7.83
N ASP A 163 -12.67 -52.45 7.93
CA ASP A 163 -13.86 -52.82 8.72
C ASP A 163 -14.66 -53.98 8.10
N VAL A 164 -14.80 -54.01 6.77
CA VAL A 164 -15.48 -55.14 6.08
C VAL A 164 -14.68 -56.45 6.20
N ARG A 165 -13.34 -56.36 6.23
CA ARG A 165 -12.46 -57.53 6.39
C ARG A 165 -12.46 -58.05 7.83
N SER A 166 -12.41 -57.15 8.82
CA SER A 166 -12.50 -57.48 10.25
C SER A 166 -13.85 -58.10 10.65
N ALA A 167 -14.96 -57.57 10.12
CA ALA A 167 -16.30 -58.13 10.34
C ALA A 167 -16.50 -59.49 9.65
N GLY A 168 -15.84 -59.73 8.50
CA GLY A 168 -15.87 -61.03 7.81
C GLY A 168 -15.07 -62.11 8.52
N GLU A 169 -13.90 -61.78 9.07
CA GLU A 169 -13.04 -62.71 9.82
C GLU A 169 -13.70 -63.14 11.15
N THR A 170 -14.33 -62.21 11.87
CA THR A 170 -15.06 -62.51 13.13
C THR A 170 -16.32 -63.38 12.93
N LEU A 171 -17.05 -63.18 11.83
CA LEU A 171 -18.21 -64.03 11.47
C LEU A 171 -17.80 -65.43 11.02
N MET A 172 -16.64 -65.60 10.38
CA MET A 172 -16.12 -66.92 10.01
C MET A 172 -15.68 -67.72 11.26
N GLU A 173 -15.05 -67.05 12.22
CA GLU A 173 -14.56 -67.67 13.47
C GLU A 173 -15.72 -68.10 14.40
N TYR A 174 -16.79 -67.30 14.47
CA TYR A 174 -18.01 -67.68 15.21
C TYR A 174 -18.76 -68.86 14.55
N ARG A 175 -18.74 -68.95 13.22
CA ARG A 175 -19.39 -70.06 12.48
C ARG A 175 -18.62 -71.37 12.54
N MET A 176 -17.29 -71.30 12.70
CA MET A 176 -16.41 -72.46 12.88
C MET A 176 -16.52 -73.04 14.30
N THR A 177 -16.68 -72.20 15.32
CA THR A 177 -16.82 -72.65 16.73
C THR A 177 -18.22 -73.15 17.07
N ALA A 178 -19.27 -72.67 16.40
CA ALA A 178 -20.65 -73.13 16.60
C ALA A 178 -20.98 -74.50 15.95
N ARG A 179 -20.08 -75.06 15.12
CA ARG A 179 -20.29 -76.34 14.42
C ARG A 179 -19.57 -77.55 15.06
N SER A 180 -18.85 -77.33 16.16
CA SER A 180 -18.11 -78.37 16.90
C SER A 180 -18.70 -78.70 18.28
N ARG A 181 -20.01 -78.52 18.47
CA ARG A 181 -20.75 -79.03 19.64
C ARG A 181 -21.76 -80.08 19.23
#